data_AF-A0A3N4MT19-F1
#
_entry.id   AF-A0A3N4MT19-F1
#
_cell.length_a   1.000
_cell.length_b   1.000
_cell.length_c   1.000
_cell.angle_alpha   90.00
_cell.angle_beta   90.00
_cell.angle_gamma   90.00
#
_symmetry.space_group_name_H-M   'P 1'
#
loop_
_entity.id
_entity.type
_entity.pdbx_description
1 polymer ?
#
loop_
_entity_poly.entity_id
_entity_poly.type
_entity_poly.pdbx_seq_one_letter_code
_entity_poly.pdbx_strand_id
1 'polypeptide(L)'
;MSEYKNKTVSHELGNTVSDYIKYEATYQTRVAVAAAPDTKAGTFVDFPLRGKKLVALTDESDGKVLVQPHNCVIDLSLLTAAAVNAAAAESGLDGLKKEGDPYGIVYIGTPKD
;
A
#
# COMPACT_ATOMS: atom_id res chain seq x y z
N MET A 1 -47.30 -2.48 0.07
CA MET A 1 -46.25 -1.91 0.94
C MET A 1 -44.95 -2.59 0.54
N SER A 2 -44.11 -1.95 -0.29
CA SER A 2 -42.82 -2.54 -0.68
C SER A 2 -41.85 -2.49 0.49
N GLU A 3 -41.42 -3.67 0.92
CA GLU A 3 -40.35 -3.85 1.88
C GLU A 3 -39.04 -3.32 1.30
N TYR A 4 -38.59 -2.16 1.78
CA TYR A 4 -37.23 -1.70 1.58
C TYR A 4 -36.32 -2.58 2.43
N LYS A 5 -35.68 -3.58 1.81
CA LYS A 5 -34.52 -4.27 2.38
C LYS A 5 -33.40 -3.25 2.55
N ASN A 6 -33.28 -2.72 3.76
CA ASN A 6 -32.11 -1.96 4.18
C ASN A 6 -30.92 -2.92 4.15
N LYS A 7 -30.17 -2.92 3.03
CA LYS A 7 -28.92 -3.66 2.92
C LYS A 7 -27.94 -2.89 3.79
N THR A 8 -27.76 -3.33 5.03
CA THR A 8 -26.69 -2.86 5.90
C THR A 8 -25.39 -3.26 5.23
N VAL A 9 -24.89 -2.42 4.33
CA VAL A 9 -23.51 -2.48 3.90
C VAL A 9 -22.75 -2.13 5.17
N SER A 10 -22.02 -3.08 5.72
CA SER A 10 -21.01 -2.79 6.74
C SER A 10 -20.17 -1.65 6.17
N HIS A 11 -20.36 -0.45 6.68
CA HIS A 11 -19.48 0.67 6.41
C HIS A 11 -18.26 0.46 7.31
N GLU A 12 -17.56 -0.67 7.11
CA GLU A 12 -16.17 -0.75 7.52
C GLU A 12 -15.51 0.33 6.69
N LEU A 13 -15.19 1.47 7.31
CA LEU A 13 -14.38 2.50 6.69
C LEU A 13 -13.09 1.79 6.32
N GLY A 14 -12.99 1.38 5.05
CA GLY A 14 -11.86 0.63 4.54
C GLY A 14 -10.56 1.35 4.91
N ASN A 15 -9.47 0.59 4.96
CA ASN A 15 -8.18 1.10 5.39
C ASN A 15 -7.85 2.40 4.66
N THR A 16 -7.56 3.45 5.42
CA THR A 16 -7.24 4.76 4.86
C THR A 16 -5.75 4.84 4.54
N VAL A 17 -5.35 5.82 3.73
CA VAL A 17 -3.93 6.06 3.43
C VAL A 17 -3.09 6.25 4.69
N SER A 18 -3.65 6.87 5.73
CA SER A 18 -2.96 7.10 7.02
C SER A 18 -2.72 5.84 7.84
N ASP A 19 -3.39 4.74 7.49
CA ASP A 19 -3.09 3.45 8.08
C ASP A 19 -1.71 2.96 7.61
N TYR A 20 -1.45 3.08 6.31
CA TYR A 20 -0.19 2.68 5.68
C TYR A 20 0.91 3.72 5.78
N ILE A 21 0.61 5.03 5.69
CA ILE A 21 1.61 6.10 5.81
C ILE A 21 1.51 6.75 7.17
N LYS A 22 2.52 6.54 8.03
CA LYS A 22 2.62 7.26 9.31
C LYS A 22 3.17 8.66 9.15
N TYR A 23 4.02 8.86 8.15
CA TYR A 23 4.59 10.16 7.84
C TYR A 23 4.95 10.24 6.37
N GLU A 24 4.75 11.40 5.74
CA GLU A 24 5.30 11.70 4.43
C GLU A 24 5.65 13.19 4.36
N ALA A 25 6.70 13.52 3.60
CA ALA A 25 7.13 14.90 3.45
C ALA A 25 6.08 15.76 2.71
N THR A 26 5.41 15.20 1.71
CA THR A 26 4.33 15.89 0.97
C THR A 26 3.40 14.91 0.27
N TYR A 27 2.10 15.23 0.27
CA TYR A 27 1.08 14.49 -0.46
C TYR A 27 1.21 14.64 -1.99
N GLN A 28 1.92 15.67 -2.47
CA GLN A 28 2.03 15.97 -3.90
C GLN A 28 2.92 14.98 -4.66
N THR A 29 3.76 14.21 -3.96
CA THR A 29 4.61 13.20 -4.58
C THR A 29 3.91 11.85 -4.74
N ARG A 30 2.66 11.71 -4.28
CA ARG A 30 1.86 10.51 -4.52
C ARG A 30 1.58 10.36 -6.01
N VAL A 31 1.74 9.15 -6.51
CA VAL A 31 1.58 8.84 -7.94
C VAL A 31 0.48 7.81 -8.11
N ALA A 32 -0.39 8.01 -9.09
CA ALA A 32 -1.34 7.00 -9.53
C ALA A 32 -0.62 6.04 -10.50
N VAL A 33 -0.59 4.75 -10.14
CA VAL A 33 0.10 3.72 -10.92
C VAL A 33 -0.91 2.68 -11.37
N ALA A 34 -0.69 2.11 -12.56
CA ALA A 34 -1.54 1.05 -13.07
C ALA A 34 -1.49 -0.16 -12.14
N ALA A 35 -2.64 -0.73 -11.82
CA ALA A 35 -2.78 -1.92 -11.00
C ALA A 35 -3.78 -2.90 -11.64
N ALA A 36 -3.69 -4.17 -11.24
CA ALA A 36 -4.68 -5.16 -11.64
C ALA A 36 -6.05 -4.79 -11.06
N PRO A 37 -7.15 -5.11 -11.76
CA PRO A 37 -8.49 -4.91 -11.22
C PRO A 37 -8.64 -5.61 -9.87
N ASP A 38 -9.38 -4.99 -8.96
CA ASP A 38 -9.59 -5.49 -7.58
C ASP A 38 -8.35 -5.47 -6.66
N THR A 39 -7.26 -4.82 -7.07
CA THR A 39 -6.11 -4.59 -6.16
C THR A 39 -6.58 -3.82 -4.94
N LYS A 40 -6.30 -4.32 -3.73
CA LYS A 40 -6.68 -3.67 -2.47
C LYS A 40 -5.53 -2.87 -1.88
N ALA A 41 -5.88 -1.86 -1.08
CA ALA A 41 -4.89 -1.14 -0.28
C ALA A 41 -4.08 -2.11 0.60
N GLY A 42 -2.79 -1.85 0.79
CA GLY A 42 -1.87 -2.75 1.49
C GLY A 42 -1.31 -3.88 0.62
N THR A 43 -1.52 -3.85 -0.69
CA THR A 43 -0.87 -4.77 -1.63
C THR A 43 0.37 -4.13 -2.25
N PHE A 44 1.37 -4.93 -2.58
CA PHE A 44 2.53 -4.43 -3.32
C PHE A 44 2.26 -4.39 -4.83
N VAL A 45 2.48 -3.23 -5.45
CA VAL A 45 2.33 -3.00 -6.88
C VAL A 45 3.66 -2.57 -7.50
N ASP A 46 3.86 -2.89 -8.77
CA ASP A 46 5.08 -2.52 -9.48
C ASP A 46 5.12 -1.01 -9.77
N PHE A 47 6.25 -0.37 -9.48
CA PHE A 47 6.48 1.01 -9.85
C PHE A 47 7.51 1.09 -10.98
N PRO A 48 7.05 1.36 -12.23
CA PRO A 48 7.88 1.18 -13.42
C PRO A 48 9.09 2.12 -13.48
N LEU A 49 9.01 3.30 -12.86
CA LEU A 49 10.10 4.28 -12.85
C LEU A 49 11.31 3.84 -12.02
N ARG A 50 11.16 2.80 -11.20
CA ARG A 50 12.24 2.25 -10.36
C ARG A 50 12.47 0.76 -10.53
N GLY A 51 11.53 0.05 -11.16
CA GLY A 51 11.53 -1.41 -11.18
C GLY A 51 11.45 -2.02 -9.78
N LYS A 52 10.77 -1.33 -8.85
CA LYS A 52 10.60 -1.73 -7.44
C LYS A 52 9.13 -1.74 -7.08
N LYS A 53 8.76 -2.61 -6.16
CA LYS A 53 7.39 -2.68 -5.67
C LYS A 53 7.15 -1.66 -4.56
N LEU A 54 5.98 -1.03 -4.58
CA LEU A 54 5.52 -0.08 -3.57
C LEU A 54 4.18 -0.52 -3.00
N VAL A 55 3.87 -0.08 -1.78
CA VAL A 55 2.58 -0.36 -1.13
C VAL A 55 1.50 0.50 -1.76
N ALA A 56 0.43 -0.13 -2.25
CA ALA A 56 -0.80 0.52 -2.67
C ALA A 56 -1.49 1.16 -1.46
N LEU A 57 -1.70 2.46 -1.52
CA LEU A 57 -2.29 3.26 -0.43
C LEU A 57 -3.82 3.29 -0.48
N THR A 58 -4.37 2.95 -1.63
CA THR A 58 -5.81 2.92 -1.91
C THR A 58 -6.15 1.62 -2.62
N ASP A 59 -7.42 1.23 -2.54
CA ASP A 59 -7.97 0.26 -3.47
C ASP A 59 -7.86 0.76 -4.91
N GLU A 60 -7.89 -0.18 -5.83
CA GLU A 60 -7.89 0.10 -7.25
C GLU A 60 -9.17 0.85 -7.65
N SER A 61 -8.98 1.92 -8.39
CA SER A 61 -10.03 2.67 -9.04
C SER A 61 -9.54 3.13 -10.40
N ASP A 62 -10.34 2.91 -11.45
CA ASP A 62 -9.99 3.25 -12.84
C ASP A 62 -8.70 2.56 -13.34
N GLY A 63 -8.45 1.33 -12.87
CA GLY A 63 -7.25 0.54 -13.15
C GLY A 63 -5.99 1.08 -12.48
N LYS A 64 -6.13 1.93 -11.45
CA LYS A 64 -5.01 2.62 -10.79
C LYS A 64 -5.10 2.57 -9.27
N VAL A 65 -3.94 2.60 -8.63
CA VAL A 65 -3.81 2.81 -7.18
C VAL A 65 -2.88 3.97 -6.89
N LEU A 66 -3.04 4.63 -5.75
CA LEU A 66 -2.07 5.61 -5.28
C LEU A 66 -0.90 4.93 -4.57
N VAL A 67 0.31 5.37 -4.86
CA VAL A 67 1.54 4.99 -4.13
C VAL A 67 2.31 6.23 -3.70
N GLN A 68 3.09 6.13 -2.63
CA GLN A 68 4.02 7.18 -2.21
C GLN A 68 5.45 6.72 -2.49
N PRO A 69 6.05 7.16 -3.61
CA PRO A 69 7.37 6.73 -3.99
C PRO A 69 8.48 7.38 -3.14
N HIS A 70 8.32 8.56 -2.55
CA HIS A 70 9.45 9.27 -1.91
C HIS A 70 9.15 9.74 -0.49
N ASN A 71 10.20 9.78 0.34
CA ASN A 71 10.25 10.49 1.62
C ASN A 71 9.05 10.20 2.52
N CYS A 72 8.84 8.91 2.82
CA CYS A 72 7.69 8.45 3.60
C CYS A 72 8.06 7.35 4.59
N VAL A 73 7.23 7.20 5.60
CA VAL A 73 7.29 6.14 6.60
C VAL A 73 6.07 5.26 6.40
N ILE A 74 6.30 4.03 5.96
CA ILE A 74 5.27 3.03 5.70
C ILE A 74 5.16 2.09 6.87
N ASP A 75 3.95 1.92 7.40
CA ASP A 75 3.64 0.89 8.38
C ASP A 75 3.22 -0.41 7.71
N LEU A 76 3.88 -1.49 8.10
CA LEU A 76 3.67 -2.82 7.58
C LEU A 76 2.73 -3.67 8.44
N SER A 77 2.17 -3.14 9.53
CA SER A 77 1.42 -3.94 10.51
C SER A 77 0.14 -4.54 9.93
N LEU A 78 -0.40 -3.94 8.87
CA LEU A 78 -1.55 -4.46 8.14
C LEU A 78 -1.19 -5.36 6.95
N LEU A 79 0.09 -5.48 6.62
CA LEU A 79 0.59 -6.30 5.52
C LEU A 79 1.03 -7.67 6.01
N THR A 80 0.83 -8.71 5.20
CA THR A 80 1.29 -10.06 5.56
C THR A 80 2.80 -10.19 5.37
N ALA A 81 3.45 -10.98 6.21
CA ALA A 81 4.87 -11.30 6.07
C ALA A 81 5.17 -11.92 4.70
N ALA A 82 4.27 -12.76 4.19
CA ALA A 82 4.36 -13.34 2.85
C ALA A 82 4.39 -12.25 1.74
N ALA A 83 3.54 -11.23 1.83
CA ALA A 83 3.52 -10.15 0.85
C ALA A 83 4.80 -9.30 0.90
N VAL A 84 5.29 -9.00 2.11
CA VAL A 84 6.55 -8.26 2.31
C VAL A 84 7.74 -9.04 1.73
N ASN A 85 7.82 -10.35 1.99
CA ASN A 85 8.88 -11.19 1.47
C ASN A 85 8.84 -11.33 -0.06
N ALA A 86 7.64 -11.41 -0.66
CA ALA A 86 7.48 -11.48 -2.11
C ALA A 86 7.70 -10.13 -2.82
N ALA A 87 7.69 -9.02 -2.07
CA ALA A 87 7.89 -7.69 -2.59
C ALA A 87 9.37 -7.30 -2.69
N ALA A 88 10.18 -7.77 -1.74
CA ALA A 88 11.61 -7.52 -1.71
C ALA A 88 12.32 -8.29 -2.83
N ALA A 89 13.28 -7.64 -3.51
CA ALA A 89 14.13 -8.31 -4.49
C ALA A 89 15.12 -9.27 -3.81
N GLU A 90 15.58 -8.91 -2.62
CA GLU A 90 16.28 -9.82 -1.72
C GLU A 90 15.30 -10.30 -0.64
N SER A 91 15.11 -11.61 -0.51
CA SER A 91 14.12 -12.18 0.41
C SER A 91 14.23 -11.59 1.82
N GLY A 92 13.17 -10.94 2.27
CA GLY A 92 13.09 -10.43 3.65
C GLY A 92 12.70 -8.96 3.77
N LEU A 93 12.27 -8.60 4.98
CA LEU A 93 12.02 -7.21 5.38
C LEU A 93 13.27 -6.33 5.24
N ASP A 94 14.46 -6.86 5.54
CA ASP A 94 15.73 -6.15 5.40
C ASP A 94 16.05 -5.80 3.94
N GLY A 95 15.71 -6.69 2.99
CA GLY A 95 15.80 -6.41 1.57
C GLY A 95 14.90 -5.25 1.18
N LEU A 96 13.63 -5.30 1.59
CA LEU A 96 12.65 -4.24 1.34
C LEU A 96 13.14 -2.88 1.91
N LYS A 97 13.70 -2.87 3.12
CA LYS A 97 14.27 -1.66 3.75
C LYS A 97 15.43 -1.08 2.95
N LYS A 98 16.37 -1.92 2.51
CA LYS A 98 17.48 -1.48 1.65
C LYS A 98 17.00 -0.90 0.32
N GLU A 99 15.93 -1.46 -0.23
CA GLU A 99 15.34 -0.96 -1.49
C GLU A 99 14.60 0.36 -1.32
N GLY A 100 14.07 0.63 -0.12
CA GLY A 100 13.40 1.90 0.22
C GLY A 100 14.35 3.04 0.60
N ASP A 101 15.48 2.73 1.23
CA ASP A 101 16.48 3.68 1.72
C ASP A 101 16.92 4.76 0.69
N PRO A 102 17.31 4.42 -0.56
CA PRO A 102 17.72 5.44 -1.54
C PRO A 102 16.60 6.40 -1.96
N TYR A 103 15.36 6.11 -1.58
CA TYR A 103 14.19 6.93 -1.89
C TYR A 103 13.60 7.63 -0.65
N GLY A 104 14.27 7.50 0.50
CA GLY A 104 13.79 8.03 1.78
C GLY A 104 12.54 7.31 2.29
N ILE A 105 12.34 6.04 1.92
CA ILE A 105 11.23 5.22 2.42
C ILE A 105 11.71 4.41 3.62
N VAL A 106 11.06 4.61 4.77
CA VAL A 106 11.33 3.84 5.98
C VAL A 106 10.15 2.91 6.25
N TYR A 107 10.42 1.61 6.33
CA TYR A 107 9.40 0.61 6.70
C TYR A 107 9.44 0.31 8.19
N ILE A 108 8.30 0.47 8.86
CA ILE A 108 8.10 0.23 10.30
C ILE A 108 6.95 -0.76 10.54
N GLY A 109 6.77 -1.16 11.79
CA GLY A 109 5.75 -2.14 12.16
C GLY A 109 6.17 -3.58 11.87
N THR A 110 5.49 -4.52 12.52
CA THR A 110 5.72 -5.95 12.33
C THR A 110 4.63 -6.48 11.40
N PRO A 111 4.98 -7.05 10.23
CA PRO A 111 4.00 -7.66 9.34
C PRO A 111 3.19 -8.73 10.08
N LYS A 112 1.90 -8.81 9.78
CA LYS A 112 1.05 -9.88 10.33
C LYS A 112 1.42 -11.23 9.70
N ASP A 113 1.24 -12.30 10.47
CA ASP A 113 1.39 -13.69 10.01
C ASP A 113 0.34 -14.04 8.94
#